data_AF-A0A3D5NTQ9-F1
#
_entry.id   AF-A0A3D5NTQ9-F1
#
_cell.length_a   1.000
_cell.length_b   1.000
_cell.length_c   1.000
_cell.angle_alpha   90.00
_cell.angle_beta   90.00
_cell.angle_gamma   90.00
#
_symmetry.space_group_name_H-M   'P 1'
#
loop_
_entity.id
_entity.type
_entity.pdbx_description
1 polymer ?
#
loop_
_entity_poly.entity_id
_entity_poly.type
_entity_poly.pdbx_seq_one_letter_code
_entity_poly.pdbx_strand_id
1 'polypeptide(L)'
;MNQGGRPLKKFLIFLLIMFLILGGAALYGWTYYNSIGERPLKTDEEIIEVVVEPNDNFSRLLTKLDEEGLVRNLLLTRVYFRFNPIETALKPGTFDIHGQASVHEIVKELNEGVDKYEVTVTIPE
;
A
#
# COMPACT_ATOMS: atom_id res chain seq x y z
N MET A 1 -17.40 -58.86 3.58
CA MET A 1 -17.56 -57.75 2.62
C MET A 1 -17.48 -56.44 3.37
N ASN A 2 -16.38 -55.69 3.25
CA ASN A 2 -16.30 -54.36 3.86
C ASN A 2 -15.74 -53.35 2.86
N GLN A 3 -16.65 -52.82 2.02
CA GLN A 3 -16.36 -51.74 1.08
C GLN A 3 -17.07 -50.44 1.51
N GLY A 4 -17.45 -50.29 2.79
CA GLY A 4 -18.31 -49.21 3.27
C GLY A 4 -17.62 -47.90 3.67
N GLY A 5 -16.28 -47.82 3.66
CA GLY A 5 -15.56 -46.64 4.18
C GLY A 5 -14.61 -45.93 3.20
N ARG A 6 -14.48 -46.42 1.97
CA ARG A 6 -13.48 -45.94 1.00
C ARG A 6 -13.80 -44.57 0.37
N PRO A 7 -15.04 -44.23 -0.03
CA PRO A 7 -15.31 -42.92 -0.63
C PRO A 7 -15.35 -41.80 0.41
N LEU A 8 -15.81 -42.07 1.65
CA LEU A 8 -15.89 -41.07 2.71
C LEU A 8 -14.51 -40.63 3.21
N LYS A 9 -13.56 -41.56 3.36
CA LYS A 9 -12.16 -41.21 3.69
C LYS A 9 -11.50 -40.38 2.59
N LYS A 10 -11.74 -40.71 1.31
CA LYS A 10 -11.23 -39.93 0.17
C LYS A 10 -11.87 -38.55 0.09
N PHE A 11 -13.16 -38.44 0.38
CA PHE A 11 -13.89 -37.17 0.46
C PHE A 11 -13.40 -36.30 1.63
N LEU A 12 -13.15 -36.89 2.81
CA LEU A 12 -12.55 -36.20 3.96
C LEU A 12 -11.13 -35.73 3.65
N ILE A 13 -10.31 -36.54 2.97
CA ILE A 13 -8.97 -36.14 2.52
C ILE A 13 -9.06 -35.00 1.49
N PHE A 14 -10.00 -35.07 0.54
CA PHE A 14 -10.23 -33.99 -0.42
C PHE A 14 -10.66 -32.69 0.28
N LEU A 15 -11.59 -32.77 1.24
CA LEU A 15 -12.02 -31.63 2.04
C LEU A 15 -10.86 -31.04 2.85
N LEU A 16 -10.01 -31.88 3.43
CA LEU A 16 -8.81 -31.46 4.17
C LEU A 16 -7.81 -30.74 3.25
N ILE A 17 -7.55 -31.28 2.05
CA ILE A 17 -6.66 -30.64 1.07
C ILE A 17 -7.24 -29.30 0.61
N MET A 18 -8.55 -29.26 0.33
CA MET A 18 -9.23 -28.03 -0.06
C MET A 18 -9.15 -26.99 1.07
N PHE A 19 -9.34 -27.41 2.32
CA PHE A 19 -9.20 -26.52 3.49
C PHE A 19 -7.76 -26.02 3.67
N LEU A 20 -6.75 -26.87 3.44
CA LEU A 20 -5.35 -26.47 3.47
C LEU A 20 -5.00 -25.47 2.37
N ILE A 21 -5.53 -25.66 1.15
CA ILE A 21 -5.33 -24.73 0.03
C ILE A 21 -6.01 -23.39 0.33
N LEU A 22 -7.26 -23.41 0.79
CA LEU A 22 -8.01 -22.20 1.13
C LEU A 22 -7.39 -21.47 2.33
N GLY A 23 -6.98 -22.19 3.37
CA GLY A 23 -6.29 -21.64 4.52
C GLY A 23 -4.93 -21.05 4.15
N GLY A 24 -4.14 -21.74 3.33
CA GLY A 24 -2.88 -21.24 2.81
C GLY A 24 -3.04 -19.98 1.95
N ALA A 25 -4.03 -19.96 1.06
CA ALA A 25 -4.35 -18.80 0.24
C ALA A 25 -4.82 -17.60 1.08
N ALA A 26 -5.62 -17.84 2.13
CA ALA A 26 -6.05 -16.79 3.05
C ALA A 26 -4.87 -16.18 3.83
N LEU A 27 -3.95 -17.00 4.35
CA LEU A 27 -2.75 -16.53 5.06
C LEU A 27 -1.79 -15.78 4.11
N TYR A 28 -1.59 -16.29 2.91
CA TYR A 28 -0.76 -15.64 1.90
C TYR A 28 -1.37 -14.29 1.46
N GLY A 29 -2.69 -14.26 1.23
CA GLY A 29 -3.40 -13.02 0.90
C GLY A 29 -3.31 -11.98 2.02
N TRP A 30 -3.44 -12.40 3.28
CA TRP A 30 -3.33 -11.52 4.44
C TRP A 30 -1.94 -10.90 4.59
N THR A 31 -0.90 -11.74 4.49
CA THR A 31 0.50 -11.26 4.60
C THR A 31 0.88 -10.34 3.43
N TYR A 32 0.42 -10.66 2.22
CA TYR A 32 0.64 -9.81 1.06
C TYR A 32 -0.10 -8.47 1.16
N TYR A 33 -1.33 -8.46 1.68
CA TYR A 33 -2.08 -7.24 1.94
C TYR A 33 -1.37 -6.31 2.94
N ASN A 34 -0.90 -6.85 4.06
CA ASN A 34 -0.18 -6.06 5.07
C ASN A 34 1.14 -5.50 4.52
N SER A 35 1.89 -6.31 3.74
CA SER A 35 3.17 -5.87 3.16
C SER A 35 3.02 -4.68 2.21
N ILE A 36 1.89 -4.54 1.52
CA ILE A 36 1.65 -3.42 0.61
C ILE A 36 1.27 -2.15 1.37
N GLY A 37 0.51 -2.28 2.46
CA GLY A 37 0.24 -1.17 3.35
C GLY A 37 1.50 -0.59 3.98
N GLU A 38 2.41 -1.47 4.41
CA GLU A 38 3.69 -1.10 5.01
C GLU A 38 4.71 -0.56 4.00
N ARG A 39 4.69 -1.07 2.76
CA ARG A 39 5.64 -0.67 1.71
C ARG A 39 4.92 -0.56 0.36
N PRO A 40 4.23 0.56 0.09
CA PRO A 40 3.52 0.79 -1.16
C PRO A 40 4.47 1.16 -2.32
N LEU A 41 5.64 1.73 -2.00
CA LEU A 41 6.63 2.18 -2.97
C LEU A 41 7.61 1.05 -3.35
N LYS A 42 8.06 1.08 -4.60
CA LYS A 42 9.01 0.16 -5.22
C LYS A 42 10.36 0.86 -5.42
N THR A 43 10.90 1.38 -4.32
CA THR A 43 12.20 2.04 -4.30
C THR A 43 13.07 1.49 -3.18
N ASP A 44 14.37 1.43 -3.43
CA ASP A 44 15.39 1.14 -2.41
C ASP A 44 15.97 2.43 -1.83
N GLU A 45 15.59 3.60 -2.38
CA GLU A 45 16.00 4.90 -1.87
C GLU A 45 15.36 5.17 -0.50
N GLU A 46 16.17 5.71 0.42
CA GLU A 46 15.71 6.06 1.75
C GLU A 46 14.72 7.24 1.71
N ILE A 47 14.97 8.20 0.82
CA ILE A 47 14.18 9.41 0.63
C ILE A 47 13.92 9.57 -0.87
N ILE A 48 12.67 9.86 -1.24
CA ILE A 48 12.26 10.22 -2.59
C ILE A 48 11.62 11.61 -2.61
N GLU A 49 11.86 12.35 -3.68
CA GLU A 49 11.23 13.65 -3.90
C GLU A 49 9.87 13.44 -4.59
N VAL A 50 8.82 14.03 -4.02
CA VAL A 50 7.45 13.94 -4.54
C VAL A 50 6.86 15.33 -4.70
N VAL A 51 6.35 15.59 -5.91
CA VAL A 51 5.68 16.85 -6.24
C VAL A 51 4.17 16.66 -6.14
N VAL A 52 3.53 17.46 -5.28
CA VAL A 52 2.08 17.50 -5.12
C VAL A 52 1.53 18.75 -5.81
N GLU A 53 0.71 18.56 -6.84
CA GLU A 53 0.11 19.71 -7.54
C GLU A 53 -1.11 20.26 -6.79
N PRO A 54 -1.47 21.54 -7.00
CA PRO A 54 -2.72 22.09 -6.48
C PRO A 54 -3.93 21.28 -6.95
N ASN A 55 -4.79 20.88 -6.01
CA ASN A 55 -5.95 20.00 -6.21
C ASN A 55 -5.60 18.53 -6.47
N ASP A 56 -4.35 18.11 -6.28
CA ASP A 56 -4.06 16.70 -6.15
C ASP A 56 -4.68 16.14 -4.87
N ASN A 57 -5.12 14.91 -4.99
CA ASN A 57 -5.45 14.07 -3.86
C ASN A 57 -4.52 12.87 -3.88
N PHE A 58 -4.44 12.15 -2.76
CA PHE A 58 -3.58 10.99 -2.65
C PHE A 58 -3.80 9.93 -3.75
N SER A 59 -5.05 9.75 -4.23
CA SER A 59 -5.33 8.80 -5.31
C SER A 59 -4.74 9.24 -6.66
N ARG A 60 -4.74 10.55 -6.96
CA ARG A 60 -4.08 11.09 -8.16
C ARG A 60 -2.57 10.98 -8.04
N LEU A 61 -2.03 11.36 -6.89
CA LEU A 61 -0.60 11.25 -6.62
C LEU A 61 -0.10 9.81 -6.77
N LEU A 62 -0.79 8.83 -6.18
CA LEU A 62 -0.46 7.41 -6.35
C LEU A 62 -0.47 6.97 -7.82
N THR A 63 -1.35 7.55 -8.63
CA THR A 63 -1.42 7.21 -10.07
C THR A 63 -0.20 7.78 -10.80
N LYS A 64 0.22 9.00 -10.48
CA LYS A 64 1.47 9.60 -11.02
C LYS A 64 2.70 8.77 -10.61
N LEU A 65 2.81 8.41 -9.33
CA LEU A 65 3.90 7.57 -8.84
C LEU A 65 3.90 6.17 -9.49
N ASP A 66 2.74 5.61 -9.82
CA ASP A 66 2.63 4.33 -10.54
C ASP A 66 3.05 4.47 -12.01
N GLU A 67 2.71 5.59 -12.67
CA GLU A 67 3.16 5.92 -14.03
C GLU A 67 4.69 6.06 -14.11
N GLU A 68 5.32 6.53 -13.02
CA GLU A 68 6.79 6.57 -12.86
C GLU A 68 7.40 5.21 -12.46
N GLY A 69 6.57 4.19 -12.19
CA GLY A 69 7.01 2.86 -11.79
C GLY A 69 7.46 2.74 -10.33
N LEU A 70 7.19 3.77 -9.52
CA LEU A 70 7.54 3.86 -8.10
C LEU A 70 6.52 3.17 -7.19
N VAL A 71 5.38 2.70 -7.69
CA VAL A 71 4.37 1.99 -6.89
C VAL A 71 4.43 0.49 -7.17
N ARG A 72 4.42 -0.33 -6.11
CA ARG A 72 4.47 -1.80 -6.25
C ARG A 72 3.18 -2.36 -6.82
N ASN A 73 2.03 -1.88 -6.34
CA ASN A 73 0.72 -2.29 -6.82
C ASN A 73 -0.35 -1.23 -6.55
N LEU A 74 -0.68 -0.42 -7.56
CA LEU A 74 -1.66 0.66 -7.44
C LEU A 74 -3.03 0.20 -6.93
N LEU A 75 -3.54 -0.95 -7.39
CA LEU A 75 -4.86 -1.43 -7.00
C LEU A 75 -4.91 -1.79 -5.52
N LEU A 76 -3.90 -2.50 -5.02
CA LEU A 76 -3.84 -2.92 -3.62
C LEU A 76 -3.58 -1.74 -2.69
N THR A 77 -2.73 -0.79 -3.09
CA THR A 77 -2.55 0.46 -2.33
C THR A 77 -3.86 1.26 -2.25
N ARG A 78 -4.62 1.37 -3.34
CA ARG A 78 -5.93 2.02 -3.35
C ARG A 78 -6.95 1.31 -2.47
N VAL A 79 -6.96 -0.03 -2.48
CA VAL A 79 -7.85 -0.82 -1.62
C VAL A 79 -7.47 -0.63 -0.15
N TYR A 80 -6.18 -0.70 0.18
CA TYR A 80 -5.67 -0.47 1.53
C TYR A 80 -6.08 0.91 2.05
N PHE A 81 -5.91 1.95 1.22
CA PHE A 81 -6.34 3.31 1.50
C PHE A 81 -7.85 3.43 1.72
N ARG A 82 -8.67 2.73 0.93
CA ARG A 82 -10.14 2.77 1.07
C ARG A 82 -10.63 2.20 2.39
N PHE A 83 -9.95 1.17 2.92
CA PHE A 83 -10.29 0.57 4.21
C PHE A 83 -9.72 1.35 5.41
N ASN A 84 -8.71 2.19 5.18
CA ASN A 84 -8.09 3.03 6.21
C ASN A 84 -8.21 4.51 5.78
N PRO A 85 -9.39 5.13 5.93
CA PRO A 85 -9.60 6.50 5.50
C PRO A 85 -8.66 7.44 6.27
N ILE A 86 -7.80 8.10 5.51
CA ILE A 86 -6.90 9.17 5.93
C ILE A 86 -7.23 10.43 5.13
N GLU A 87 -6.78 11.59 5.59
CA GLU A 87 -7.01 12.85 4.89
C GLU A 87 -6.49 12.76 3.45
N THR A 88 -7.41 12.92 2.50
CA THR A 88 -7.13 12.82 1.06
C THR A 88 -6.57 14.10 0.47
N ALA A 89 -6.81 15.23 1.15
CA ALA A 89 -6.34 16.54 0.75
C ALA A 89 -4.86 16.65 1.14
N LEU A 90 -4.01 16.79 0.13
CA LEU A 90 -2.58 16.96 0.30
C LEU A 90 -2.24 18.45 0.21
N LYS A 91 -1.22 18.88 0.95
CA LYS A 91 -0.66 20.22 0.74
C LYS A 91 0.06 20.23 -0.61
N PRO A 92 -0.20 21.23 -1.48
CA PRO A 92 0.60 21.40 -2.68
C PRO A 92 2.02 21.82 -2.30
N GLY A 93 3.02 21.32 -3.02
CA GLY A 93 4.43 21.59 -2.72
C GLY A 93 5.33 20.43 -3.15
N THR A 94 6.63 20.56 -2.88
CA THR A 94 7.60 19.48 -3.09
C THR A 94 8.04 18.95 -1.74
N PHE A 95 7.92 17.64 -1.53
CA PHE A 95 8.23 16.99 -0.26
C PHE A 95 9.23 15.87 -0.46
N ASP A 96 10.18 15.79 0.46
CA ASP A 96 11.07 14.65 0.59
C ASP A 96 10.39 13.65 1.54
N ILE A 97 9.96 12.49 1.01
CA ILE A 97 9.26 11.44 1.77
C ILE A 97 10.11 10.18 1.87
N HIS A 98 9.88 9.38 2.90
CA HIS A 98 10.63 8.13 3.06
C HIS A 98 10.17 7.06 2.05
N GLY A 99 11.11 6.52 1.27
CA GLY A 99 10.81 5.51 0.24
C GLY A 99 10.34 4.16 0.80
N GLN A 100 10.62 3.89 2.08
CA GLN A 100 10.17 2.69 2.79
C GLN A 100 9.00 2.93 3.75
N ALA A 101 8.41 4.14 3.75
CA ALA A 101 7.27 4.47 4.58
C ALA A 101 6.00 3.74 4.15
N SER A 102 5.13 3.49 5.12
CA SER A 102 3.78 3.00 4.90
C SER A 102 2.89 4.03 4.21
N VAL A 103 1.76 3.58 3.66
CA VAL A 103 0.74 4.48 3.07
C VAL A 103 0.33 5.60 4.03
N HIS A 104 0.21 5.27 5.32
CA HIS A 104 -0.19 6.23 6.35
C HIS A 104 0.90 7.28 6.60
N GLU A 105 2.15 6.83 6.72
CA GLU A 105 3.31 7.71 6.94
C GLU A 105 3.54 8.62 5.73
N ILE A 106 3.42 8.13 4.50
CA ILE A 106 3.54 8.95 3.29
C ILE A 106 2.50 10.08 3.31
N VAL A 107 1.23 9.75 3.56
CA VAL A 107 0.17 10.79 3.60
C VAL A 107 0.44 11.78 4.73
N LYS A 108 0.89 11.30 5.89
CA LYS A 108 1.25 12.17 7.01
C LYS A 108 2.39 13.11 6.64
N GLU A 109 3.44 12.61 6.01
CA GLU A 109 4.58 13.41 5.54
C GLU A 109 4.15 14.46 4.49
N LEU A 110 3.23 14.12 3.60
CA LEU A 110 2.70 15.06 2.60
C LEU A 110 1.74 16.10 3.19
N ASN A 111 1.05 15.79 4.29
CA ASN A 111 0.10 16.71 4.93
C ASN A 111 0.77 17.60 5.99
N GLU A 112 1.69 17.05 6.77
CA GLU A 112 2.37 17.74 7.86
C GLU A 112 3.74 18.29 7.46
N GLY A 113 4.30 17.80 6.35
CA GLY A 113 5.61 18.21 5.84
C GLY A 113 5.71 19.68 5.48
N VAL A 114 6.97 20.12 5.37
CA VAL A 114 7.34 21.45 4.93
C VAL A 114 7.75 21.35 3.47
N ASP A 115 7.22 22.23 2.62
CA ASP A 115 7.63 22.30 1.22
C ASP A 115 9.12 22.66 1.15
N LYS A 116 9.88 21.80 0.46
CA LYS A 116 11.33 21.92 0.25
C LYS A 116 11.74 23.29 -0.29
N TYR A 117 10.87 23.93 -1.07
CA TYR A 117 11.16 25.23 -1.70
C TYR A 117 10.53 26.44 -0.98
N GLU A 118 9.69 26.24 0.03
CA GLU A 118 9.04 27.33 0.78
C GLU A 118 9.96 27.94 1.86
N VAL A 119 11.09 27.30 2.17
CA VAL A 119 12.04 27.71 3.23
C VAL A 119 12.87 28.97 2.88
N THR A 120 12.71 29.60 1.71
CA THR A 120 13.48 30.82 1.35
C THR A 120 12.62 32.03 1.02
N VAL A 121 11.81 32.51 1.96
CA VAL A 121 11.48 33.96 2.06
C VAL A 121 11.36 34.38 3.53
N THR A 122 12.40 34.11 4.34
CA THR A 122 12.68 35.06 5.42
C THR A 122 13.39 36.23 4.75
N ILE A 123 12.64 37.28 4.44
CA ILE A 123 13.22 38.60 4.26
C ILE A 123 13.53 39.07 5.70
N PRO A 124 14.80 39.09 6.15
CA PRO A 124 15.13 39.95 7.28
C PRO A 124 14.97 41.40 6.79
N GLU A 125 14.10 42.12 7.49
CA GLU A 125 13.97 43.59 7.64
C GLU A 125 14.19 44.52 6.43
#